data_AF-A0A842QWT2-F1
#
_entry.id   AF-A0A842QWT2-F1
#
_cell.length_a   1.000
_cell.length_b   1.000
_cell.length_c   1.000
_cell.angle_alpha   90.00
_cell.angle_beta   90.00
_cell.angle_gamma   90.00
#
_symmetry.space_group_name_H-M   'P 1'
#
loop_
_entity.id
_entity.type
_entity.pdbx_description
1 polymer ?
#
loop_
_entity_poly.entity_id
_entity_poly.type
_entity_poly.pdbx_seq_one_letter_code
_entity_poly.pdbx_strand_id
1 'polypeptide(L)'
;MKCERCLRACPNDAIYFENSVRKVDYIKCKSCLGCVQVCPRNAIEVTSVMPKEVLTVKIDHEKCDLCLECTEKDGKFCPNNLFILSKENNDEEEPEKIKFKFSEVRKCQGCLKCEISCPQSAIQPISFET
;
A
#
# COMPACT_ATOMS: atom_id res chain seq x y z
N MET A 1 -21.56 -10.11 -29.70
CA MET A 1 -21.19 -8.78 -29.17
C MET A 1 -20.15 -8.92 -28.08
N LYS A 2 -18.97 -8.28 -28.22
CA LYS A 2 -17.93 -8.23 -27.18
C LYS A 2 -18.29 -7.13 -26.17
N CYS A 3 -18.33 -7.45 -24.88
CA CYS A 3 -18.58 -6.47 -23.81
C CYS A 3 -17.26 -5.80 -23.42
N GLU A 4 -17.15 -4.47 -23.43
CA GLU A 4 -15.88 -3.76 -23.19
C GLU A 4 -15.87 -2.99 -21.85
N ARG A 5 -16.83 -3.25 -20.97
CA ARG A 5 -16.99 -2.52 -19.71
C ARG A 5 -15.76 -2.62 -18.81
N CYS A 6 -15.16 -3.81 -18.70
CA CYS A 6 -13.95 -4.00 -17.91
C CYS A 6 -12.73 -3.25 -18.46
N LEU A 7 -12.62 -3.09 -19.79
CA LEU A 7 -11.56 -2.28 -20.40
C LEU A 7 -11.73 -0.81 -19.99
N ARG A 8 -12.94 -0.26 -20.15
CA ARG A 8 -13.24 1.15 -19.80
C ARG A 8 -13.17 1.45 -18.31
N ALA A 9 -13.41 0.45 -17.47
CA ALA A 9 -13.36 0.60 -16.01
C ALA A 9 -11.95 0.45 -15.43
N CYS A 10 -10.96 0.00 -16.20
CA CYS A 10 -9.60 -0.15 -15.70
C CYS A 10 -8.84 1.19 -15.85
N PRO A 11 -8.50 1.89 -14.76
CA PRO A 11 -7.79 3.17 -14.85
C PRO A 11 -6.33 3.03 -15.30
N ASN A 12 -5.79 1.81 -15.33
CA ASN A 12 -4.39 1.52 -15.66
C ASN A 12 -4.23 0.80 -17.01
N ASP A 13 -5.30 0.68 -17.80
CA ASP A 13 -5.31 -0.04 -19.08
C ASP A 13 -4.72 -1.46 -19.00
N ALA A 14 -4.97 -2.14 -17.88
CA ALA A 14 -4.42 -3.47 -17.61
C ALA A 14 -5.17 -4.60 -18.33
N ILE A 15 -6.34 -4.34 -18.93
CA ILE A 15 -7.18 -5.36 -19.57
C ILE A 15 -7.17 -5.13 -21.08
N TYR A 16 -6.82 -6.16 -21.85
CA TYR A 16 -6.75 -6.09 -23.32
C TYR A 16 -7.28 -7.36 -23.98
N PHE A 17 -7.44 -7.30 -25.30
CA PHE A 17 -7.80 -8.46 -26.12
C PHE A 17 -6.61 -8.96 -26.92
N GLU A 18 -6.41 -10.27 -26.91
CA GLU A 18 -5.48 -10.96 -27.81
C GLU A 18 -6.25 -12.13 -28.45
N ASN A 19 -6.35 -12.15 -29.78
CA ASN A 19 -7.06 -13.22 -30.52
C ASN A 19 -8.49 -13.49 -30.02
N SER A 20 -9.22 -12.43 -29.66
CA SER A 20 -10.57 -12.48 -29.05
C SER A 20 -10.66 -13.10 -27.66
N VAL A 21 -9.53 -13.44 -27.03
CA VAL A 21 -9.42 -13.80 -25.62
C VAL A 21 -9.09 -12.55 -24.80
N ARG A 22 -9.75 -12.36 -23.65
CA ARG A 22 -9.36 -11.29 -22.72
C ARG A 22 -8.14 -11.71 -21.94
N LYS A 23 -7.14 -10.84 -21.89
CA LYS A 23 -5.96 -10.97 -21.05
C LYS A 23 -5.86 -9.79 -20.09
N VAL A 24 -5.15 -10.03 -18.99
CA VAL A 24 -4.82 -9.02 -17.98
C VAL A 24 -3.30 -8.90 -17.93
N ASP A 25 -2.80 -7.68 -18.08
CA ASP A 25 -1.43 -7.31 -17.77
C ASP A 25 -1.32 -7.15 -16.25
N TYR A 26 -0.73 -8.16 -15.60
CA TYR A 26 -0.58 -8.18 -14.15
C TYR A 26 0.39 -7.13 -13.62
N ILE A 27 1.29 -6.59 -14.46
CA ILE A 27 2.23 -5.53 -14.07
C ILE A 27 1.48 -4.20 -13.94
N LYS A 28 0.53 -3.94 -14.85
CA LYS A 28 -0.33 -2.75 -14.82
C LYS A 28 -1.49 -2.87 -13.84
N CYS A 29 -1.94 -4.10 -13.55
CA CYS A 29 -3.07 -4.34 -12.65
C CYS A 29 -2.72 -3.89 -11.22
N LYS A 30 -3.52 -2.99 -10.65
CA LYS A 30 -3.38 -2.52 -9.25
C LYS A 30 -4.42 -3.14 -8.31
N SER A 31 -5.03 -4.25 -8.69
CA SER A 31 -5.98 -4.97 -7.84
C SER A 31 -7.16 -4.13 -7.32
N CYS A 32 -7.57 -3.08 -8.05
CA CYS A 32 -8.63 -2.15 -7.64
C CYS A 32 -10.06 -2.71 -7.76
N LEU A 33 -10.22 -3.91 -8.33
CA LEU A 33 -11.48 -4.63 -8.51
C LEU A 33 -12.56 -3.93 -9.38
N GLY A 34 -12.26 -2.78 -9.98
CA GLY A 34 -13.23 -2.05 -10.82
C GLY A 34 -13.80 -2.87 -11.97
N CYS A 35 -12.98 -3.74 -12.58
CA CYS A 35 -13.42 -4.65 -13.65
C CYS A 35 -14.45 -5.69 -13.19
N VAL A 36 -14.35 -6.17 -11.95
CA VAL A 36 -15.29 -7.12 -11.34
C VAL A 36 -16.63 -6.42 -11.12
N GLN A 37 -16.61 -5.22 -10.54
CA GLN A 37 -17.82 -4.47 -10.19
C GLN A 37 -18.68 -4.10 -11.41
N VAL A 38 -18.06 -3.75 -12.53
CA VAL A 38 -18.80 -3.36 -13.75
C VAL A 38 -19.28 -4.53 -14.60
N CYS A 39 -18.90 -5.77 -14.27
CA CYS A 39 -19.17 -6.94 -15.08
C CYS A 39 -20.59 -7.48 -14.83
N PRO A 40 -21.56 -7.27 -15.75
CA PRO A 40 -22.94 -7.66 -15.49
C PRO A 40 -23.18 -9.18 -15.55
N ARG A 41 -22.16 -9.96 -15.92
CA ARG A 41 -22.24 -11.41 -16.06
C ARG A 41 -21.36 -12.15 -15.05
N ASN A 42 -20.74 -11.44 -14.10
CA ASN A 42 -19.78 -12.00 -13.14
C ASN A 42 -18.69 -12.86 -13.81
N ALA A 43 -18.25 -12.47 -15.00
CA ALA A 43 -17.30 -13.24 -15.81
C ALA A 43 -15.83 -13.04 -15.39
N ILE A 44 -15.58 -12.28 -14.32
CA ILE A 44 -14.25 -11.97 -13.81
C ILE A 44 -14.26 -12.29 -12.32
N GLU A 45 -13.35 -13.16 -11.91
CA GLU A 45 -13.14 -13.56 -10.52
C GLU A 45 -11.68 -13.28 -10.17
N VAL A 46 -11.43 -12.75 -8.98
CA VAL A 46 -10.08 -12.46 -8.47
C VAL A 46 -9.80 -13.43 -7.33
N THR A 47 -8.89 -14.38 -7.58
CA THR A 47 -8.55 -15.47 -6.66
C THR A 47 -7.42 -15.12 -5.71
N SER A 48 -6.52 -14.23 -6.14
CA SER A 48 -5.49 -13.65 -5.29
C SER A 48 -5.22 -12.20 -5.69
N VAL A 49 -5.11 -11.34 -4.69
CA VAL A 49 -4.46 -10.04 -4.83
C VAL A 49 -3.09 -10.24 -4.21
N MET A 50 -2.02 -10.20 -5.01
CA MET A 50 -0.68 -10.24 -4.44
C MET A 50 -0.47 -8.91 -3.69
N PRO A 51 -0.39 -8.92 -2.34
CA PRO A 51 -0.01 -7.71 -1.64
C PRO A 51 1.42 -7.39 -2.04
N LYS A 52 1.72 -6.11 -2.33
CA LYS A 52 3.11 -5.69 -2.43
C LYS A 52 3.78 -5.99 -1.09
N GLU A 53 4.74 -6.92 -1.08
CA GLU A 53 5.51 -7.21 0.13
C GLU A 53 6.40 -6.00 0.43
N VAL A 54 6.02 -5.25 1.48
CA VAL A 54 6.83 -4.16 2.01
C VAL A 54 7.94 -4.79 2.86
N LEU A 55 9.19 -4.61 2.43
CA LEU A 55 10.36 -5.10 3.16
C LEU A 55 10.68 -4.25 4.37
N THR A 56 10.54 -2.94 4.23
CA THR A 56 10.80 -1.96 5.29
C THR A 56 10.14 -0.63 4.94
N VAL A 57 10.14 0.30 5.89
CA VAL A 57 9.62 1.64 5.72
C VAL A 57 10.72 2.61 6.10
N LYS A 58 11.13 3.47 5.15
CA LYS A 58 12.03 4.57 5.40
C LYS A 58 11.23 5.77 5.90
N ILE A 59 11.72 6.41 6.96
CA ILE A 59 11.13 7.62 7.52
C ILE A 59 12.16 8.74 7.38
N ASP A 60 11.77 9.81 6.69
CA ASP A 60 12.54 11.02 6.53
C ASP A 60 12.34 11.92 7.74
N HIS A 61 13.32 11.92 8.65
CA HIS A 61 13.26 12.67 9.90
C HIS A 61 13.44 14.19 9.71
N GLU A 62 13.85 14.67 8.54
CA GLU A 62 13.91 16.10 8.24
C GLU A 62 12.52 16.65 7.89
N LYS A 63 11.66 15.81 7.29
CA LYS A 63 10.27 16.15 6.97
C LYS A 63 9.29 15.84 8.08
N CYS A 64 9.62 14.87 8.92
CA CYS A 64 8.75 14.44 10.01
C CYS A 64 8.63 15.53 11.09
N ASP A 65 7.43 16.08 11.25
CA ASP A 65 7.09 17.09 12.25
C ASP A 65 6.71 16.53 13.64
N LEU A 66 6.77 15.20 13.81
CA LEU A 66 6.37 14.49 15.03
C LEU A 66 4.90 14.73 15.45
N CYS A 67 3.97 14.81 14.50
CA CYS A 67 2.52 14.86 14.78
C CYS A 67 1.94 13.63 15.50
N LEU A 68 2.69 12.53 15.60
CA LEU A 68 2.37 11.27 16.29
C LEU A 68 1.18 10.45 15.75
N GLU A 69 0.45 10.94 14.73
CA GLU A 69 -0.70 10.23 14.13
C GLU A 69 -0.36 8.78 13.73
N CYS A 70 0.85 8.54 13.24
CA CYS A 70 1.27 7.20 12.82
C CYS A 70 1.42 6.20 13.96
N THR A 71 1.60 6.69 15.19
CA THR A 71 1.79 5.87 16.40
C THR A 71 0.46 5.53 17.09
N GLU A 72 -0.64 6.14 16.66
CA GLU A 72 -1.97 5.88 17.22
C GLU A 72 -2.36 4.40 17.03
N LYS A 73 -2.96 3.83 18.08
CA LYS A 73 -3.33 2.41 18.13
C LYS A 73 -4.77 2.12 17.71
N ASP A 74 -5.44 3.09 17.11
CA ASP A 74 -6.83 2.99 16.67
C ASP A 74 -6.98 2.25 15.32
N GLY A 75 -5.86 1.83 14.72
CA GLY A 75 -5.82 1.14 13.43
C GLY A 75 -6.13 2.05 12.24
N LYS A 76 -6.37 3.36 12.44
CA LYS A 76 -6.62 4.29 11.35
C LYS A 76 -5.36 4.52 10.54
N PHE A 77 -4.20 4.72 11.16
CA PHE A 77 -2.98 4.92 10.39
C PHE A 77 -2.35 3.60 9.94
N CYS A 78 -2.07 2.72 10.89
CA CYS A 78 -1.51 1.39 10.64
C CYS A 78 -2.38 0.34 11.32
N PRO A 79 -3.04 -0.57 10.58
CA PRO A 79 -3.90 -1.60 11.19
C PRO A 79 -3.15 -2.55 12.12
N ASN A 80 -1.81 -2.59 12.01
CA ASN A 80 -0.94 -3.44 12.83
C ASN A 80 -0.02 -2.64 13.76
N ASN A 81 -0.24 -1.33 13.92
CA ASN A 81 0.47 -0.48 14.88
C ASN A 81 2.01 -0.64 14.82
N LEU A 82 2.56 -0.59 13.61
CA LEU A 82 4.00 -0.84 13.35
C LEU A 82 4.89 0.40 13.54
N PHE A 83 4.36 1.55 13.92
CA PHE A 83 5.13 2.77 14.18
C PHE A 83 5.19 3.04 15.68
N ILE A 84 6.36 3.42 16.18
CA ILE A 84 6.61 3.71 17.59
C ILE A 84 7.40 5.01 17.74
N LEU A 85 7.17 5.72 18.84
CA LEU A 85 8.05 6.78 19.29
C LEU A 85 9.19 6.16 20.10
N SER A 86 10.45 6.42 19.73
CA SER A 86 11.61 5.95 20.49
C SER A 86 12.43 7.12 21.00
N LYS A 87 12.88 6.98 22.25
CA LYS A 87 13.93 7.80 22.87
C LYS A 87 15.17 6.91 22.99
N GLU A 88 16.29 7.26 22.35
CA GLU A 88 17.56 6.59 22.65
C GLU A 88 18.07 7.08 24.02
N ASN A 89 18.67 6.19 24.81
CA ASN A 89 18.84 6.34 26.25
C ASN A 89 19.82 7.47 26.65
N ASN A 90 19.41 8.25 27.65
CA ASN A 90 20.21 8.88 28.73
C ASN A 90 21.42 9.78 28.42
N ASP A 91 21.55 10.32 27.21
CA ASP A 91 22.27 11.58 27.00
C ASP A 91 21.23 12.65 26.63
N GLU A 92 21.17 13.75 27.38
CA GLU A 92 20.06 14.73 27.45
C GLU A 92 19.73 15.51 26.16
N GLU A 93 20.23 15.13 24.98
CA GLU A 93 20.13 15.95 23.77
C GLU A 93 19.67 15.25 22.47
N GLU A 94 19.25 13.98 22.49
CA GLU A 94 18.68 13.39 21.27
C GLU A 94 17.17 13.61 21.13
N PRO A 95 16.69 14.18 20.00
CA PRO A 95 15.28 14.40 19.77
C PRO A 95 14.53 13.07 19.62
N GLU A 96 13.31 13.02 20.14
CA GLU A 96 12.41 11.88 19.97
C GLU A 96 12.17 11.62 18.47
N LYS A 97 12.22 10.35 18.05
CA LYS A 97 12.07 9.98 16.63
C LYS A 97 11.05 8.87 16.47
N ILE A 98 10.27 8.93 15.39
CA ILE A 98 9.35 7.85 15.00
C ILE A 98 10.15 6.73 14.33
N LYS A 99 10.03 5.50 14.82
CA LYS A 99 10.63 4.30 14.22
C LYS A 99 9.56 3.36 13.71
N PHE A 100 9.85 2.72 12.58
CA PHE A 100 9.09 1.57 12.10
C PHE A 100 9.63 0.29 12.76
N LYS A 101 8.74 -0.56 13.27
CA LYS A 101 9.05 -1.85 13.89
C LYS A 101 9.43 -2.89 12.83
N PHE A 102 10.65 -2.79 12.34
CA PHE A 102 11.18 -3.71 11.33
C PHE A 102 11.13 -5.19 11.76
N SER A 103 11.34 -5.49 13.05
CA SER A 103 11.22 -6.85 13.59
C SER A 103 9.82 -7.47 13.43
N GLU A 104 8.79 -6.62 13.29
CA GLU A 104 7.39 -7.03 13.12
C GLU A 104 6.90 -6.82 11.68
N VAL A 105 7.80 -6.58 10.71
CA VAL A 105 7.41 -6.27 9.33
C VAL A 105 6.54 -7.33 8.67
N ARG A 106 6.65 -8.60 9.10
CA ARG A 106 5.77 -9.69 8.64
C ARG A 106 4.29 -9.45 8.92
N LYS A 107 3.95 -8.57 9.87
CA LYS A 107 2.55 -8.17 10.15
C LYS A 107 2.07 -7.08 9.19
N CYS A 108 2.97 -6.43 8.45
CA CYS A 108 2.62 -5.39 7.47
C CYS A 108 1.77 -6.00 6.35
N GLN A 109 0.58 -5.43 6.13
CA GLN A 109 -0.33 -5.90 5.08
C GLN A 109 0.03 -5.37 3.68
N GLY A 110 1.07 -4.53 3.56
CA GLY A 110 1.41 -3.90 2.28
C GLY A 110 0.33 -2.93 1.75
N CYS A 111 -0.53 -2.40 2.63
CA CYS A 111 -1.65 -1.54 2.23
C CYS A 111 -1.25 -0.12 1.79
N LEU A 112 0.02 0.26 1.96
CA LEU A 112 0.60 1.58 1.63
C LEU A 112 -0.11 2.79 2.26
N LYS A 113 -1.01 2.56 3.23
CA LYS A 113 -1.73 3.63 3.92
C LYS A 113 -0.80 4.63 4.61
N CYS A 114 0.34 4.16 5.13
CA CYS A 114 1.31 5.01 5.79
C CYS A 114 1.97 6.04 4.87
N GLU A 115 2.11 5.76 3.57
CA GLU A 115 2.60 6.71 2.56
C GLU A 115 1.55 7.80 2.30
N ILE A 116 0.29 7.38 2.16
CA ILE A 116 -0.83 8.26 1.79
C ILE A 116 -1.30 9.11 2.98
N SER A 117 -1.30 8.55 4.18
CA SER A 117 -1.83 9.20 5.39
C SER A 117 -0.83 10.10 6.10
N CYS A 118 0.46 10.05 5.76
CA CYS A 118 1.44 10.92 6.39
C CYS A 118 1.29 12.37 5.86
N PRO A 119 0.89 13.35 6.70
CA PRO A 119 0.66 14.73 6.24
C PRO A 119 1.93 15.38 5.67
N GLN A 120 3.10 15.00 6.21
CA GLN A 120 4.40 15.51 5.79
C GLN A 120 5.04 14.72 4.63
N SER A 121 4.37 13.68 4.13
CA SER A 121 4.94 12.75 3.12
C SER A 121 6.35 12.25 3.50
N ALA A 122 6.58 12.08 4.81
CA ALA A 122 7.88 11.68 5.36
C ALA A 122 8.11 10.16 5.30
N ILE A 123 7.08 9.38 4.98
CA ILE A 123 7.09 7.92 5.06
C ILE A 123 7.12 7.30 3.66
N GLN A 124 8.16 6.49 3.39
CA GLN A 124 8.37 5.83 2.12
C GLN A 124 8.50 4.30 2.32
N PRO A 125 7.47 3.51 1.95
CA PRO A 125 7.55 2.06 1.95
C PRO A 125 8.53 1.56 0.88
N ILE A 126 9.42 0.65 1.24
CA ILE A 126 10.32 -0.04 0.32
C ILE A 126 9.74 -1.43 0.06
N SER A 127 9.37 -1.69 -1.20
CA SER A 127 8.85 -2.97 -1.67
C SER A 127 9.72 -3.53 -2.81
N PHE A 128 9.82 -4.85 -2.94
CA PHE A 128 10.35 -5.45 -4.17
C PHE A 128 9.30 -5.38 -5.27
N GLU A 129 9.69 -4.92 -6.45
CA GLU A 129 8.97 -5.20 -7.68
C GLU A 129 9.53 -6.52 -8.22
N THR A 130 8.68 -7.54 -8.27
CA THR A 130 9.00 -8.82 -8.92
C THR A 130 8.43 -8.82 -10.32
#